data_AF-A0A963SRA9-F1
#
_entry.id   AF-A0A963SRA9-F1
#
_cell.length_a   1.000
_cell.length_b   1.000
_cell.length_c   1.000
_cell.angle_alpha   90.00
_cell.angle_beta   90.00
_cell.angle_gamma   90.00
#
_symmetry.space_group_name_H-M   'P 1'
#
loop_
_entity.id
_entity.type
_entity.pdbx_description
1 polymer ?
#
loop_
_entity_poly.entity_id
_entity_poly.type
_entity_poly.pdbx_seq_one_letter_code
_entity_poly.pdbx_strand_id
1 'polypeptide(L)' 'MRLTKTVAFAAISALALSACGDAPGAGSRDSVRAVGSSTVYPFAKAVAESLARSNPGMKSPLIESTGTGGGMKLFC' A
#
# COMPACT_ATOMS: atom_id res chain seq x y z
N MET A 1 10.61 -42.69 -23.22
CA MET A 1 10.13 -42.52 -21.82
C MET A 1 11.06 -41.74 -20.89
N ARG A 2 12.29 -41.35 -21.31
CA ARG A 2 13.17 -40.47 -20.51
C ARG A 2 12.90 -38.98 -20.78
N LEU A 3 12.79 -38.61 -22.06
CA LEU A 3 12.55 -37.23 -22.50
C LEU A 3 11.20 -36.66 -22.05
N THR A 4 10.15 -37.48 -22.04
CA THR A 4 8.81 -37.07 -21.56
C THR A 4 8.78 -36.78 -20.06
N LYS A 5 9.61 -37.46 -19.26
CA LYS A 5 9.76 -37.19 -17.82
C LYS A 5 10.56 -35.91 -17.57
N THR A 6 11.57 -35.63 -18.39
CA THR A 6 12.37 -34.39 -18.29
C THR A 6 11.55 -33.15 -18.65
N VAL A 7 10.72 -33.22 -19.71
CA VAL A 7 9.82 -32.12 -20.11
C VAL A 7 8.74 -31.89 -19.05
N ALA A 8 8.19 -32.96 -18.46
CA ALA A 8 7.22 -32.83 -17.36
C ALA A 8 7.84 -32.15 -16.12
N PHE A 9 9.06 -32.51 -15.75
CA PHE A 9 9.77 -31.87 -14.62
C PHE A 9 10.10 -30.40 -14.89
N ALA A 10 10.52 -30.05 -16.11
CA ALA A 10 10.81 -28.66 -16.50
C ALA A 10 9.55 -27.77 -16.51
N ALA A 11 8.41 -28.32 -16.95
CA ALA A 11 7.14 -27.60 -16.92
C ALA A 11 6.67 -27.31 -15.48
N ILE A 12 6.76 -28.29 -14.59
CA ILE A 12 6.35 -28.13 -13.18
C ILE A 12 7.22 -27.08 -12.46
N SER A 13 8.53 -27.06 -12.74
CA SER A 13 9.45 -26.09 -12.14
C SER A 13 9.28 -24.67 -12.69
N ALA A 14 8.92 -24.51 -13.97
CA ALA A 14 8.56 -23.21 -14.54
C ALA A 14 7.26 -22.64 -13.94
N LEU A 15 6.24 -23.50 -13.72
CA LEU A 15 5.02 -23.11 -13.02
C LEU A 15 5.30 -22.71 -11.55
N ALA A 16 6.18 -23.43 -10.86
CA ALA A 16 6.56 -23.11 -9.48
C ALA A 16 7.27 -21.75 -9.37
N LEU A 17 8.11 -21.38 -10.34
CA LEU A 17 8.78 -20.08 -10.35
C LEU A 17 7.81 -18.92 -10.65
N SER A 18 6.78 -19.13 -11.47
CA SER A 18 5.75 -18.11 -11.76
C SER A 18 4.83 -17.81 -10.57
N ALA A 19 4.80 -18.68 -9.55
CA ALA A 19 4.09 -18.44 -8.30
C ALA A 19 4.87 -17.53 -7.33
N CYS A 20 6.18 -17.35 -7.54
CA CYS A 20 6.98 -16.29 -6.93
C CYS A 20 6.87 -15.00 -7.76
N GLY A 21 5.65 -14.64 -8.17
CA GLY A 21 5.35 -13.34 -8.73
C GLY A 21 5.63 -12.27 -7.69
N ASP A 22 6.39 -11.26 -8.11
CA ASP A 22 6.67 -9.98 -7.45
C ASP A 22 5.54 -9.61 -6.48
N ALA A 23 5.78 -9.70 -5.17
CA ALA A 23 4.82 -9.26 -4.17
C ALA A 23 4.88 -7.72 -4.15
N PRO A 24 3.94 -7.00 -4.78
CA PRO A 24 3.93 -5.55 -4.71
C PRO A 24 3.30 -5.23 -3.36
N GLY A 25 4.08 -5.16 -2.29
CA GLY A 25 3.54 -4.72 -1.01
C GLY A 25 4.01 -5.44 0.25
N ALA A 26 5.21 -6.02 0.28
CA ALA A 26 5.90 -6.20 1.56
C ALA A 26 6.28 -4.82 2.16
N GLY A 27 5.29 -4.05 2.62
CA GLY A 27 5.51 -2.86 3.45
C GLY A 27 4.55 -1.68 3.28
N SER A 28 3.68 -1.61 2.26
CA SER A 28 2.81 -0.43 2.11
C SER A 28 1.48 -0.64 2.82
N ARG A 29 1.26 0.08 3.92
CA ARG A 29 -0.09 0.25 4.48
C ARG A 29 -1.02 0.72 3.37
N ASP A 30 -2.22 0.16 3.33
CA ASP A 30 -3.24 0.44 2.30
C ASP A 30 -3.53 1.94 2.08
N SER A 31 -3.33 2.77 3.11
CA SER A 31 -3.51 4.22 3.07
C SER A 31 -2.50 4.92 3.96
N VAL A 32 -2.03 6.10 3.56
CA VAL A 32 -1.23 7.00 4.39
C VAL A 32 -2.11 7.54 5.53
N ARG A 33 -1.63 7.50 6.77
CA ARG A 33 -2.33 8.04 7.95
C ARG A 33 -1.62 9.28 8.44
N ALA A 34 -2.37 10.37 8.67
CA ALA A 34 -1.83 11.63 9.15
C ALA A 34 -2.62 12.14 10.37
N VAL A 35 -1.87 12.62 11.37
CA VAL A 35 -2.37 13.15 12.63
C VAL A 35 -1.80 14.56 12.82
N GLY A 36 -2.55 15.48 13.41
CA GLY A 36 -2.06 16.85 13.57
C GLY A 36 -3.03 17.84 14.20
N SER A 37 -2.74 19.14 14.00
CA SER A 37 -3.51 20.25 14.56
C SER A 37 -4.97 20.21 14.09
N SER A 38 -5.89 20.43 15.03
CA SER A 38 -7.32 20.58 14.75
C SER A 38 -7.63 21.80 13.87
N THR A 39 -6.78 22.83 13.89
CA THR A 39 -6.97 24.04 13.08
C THR A 39 -6.73 23.82 11.60
N VAL A 40 -5.87 22.87 11.22
CA VAL A 40 -5.56 22.56 9.81
C VAL A 40 -6.31 21.34 9.29
N TYR A 41 -7.01 20.62 10.17
CA TYR A 41 -7.78 19.42 9.85
C TYR A 41 -8.73 19.58 8.63
N PRO A 42 -9.61 20.59 8.56
CA PRO A 42 -10.57 20.68 7.44
C PRO A 42 -9.87 20.90 6.10
N PHE A 43 -8.78 21.67 6.08
CA PHE A 43 -7.96 21.86 4.89
C PHE A 43 -7.25 20.57 4.46
N ALA A 44 -6.58 19.89 5.40
CA ALA A 44 -5.85 18.65 5.12
C ALA A 44 -6.79 17.54 4.61
N LYS A 45 -8.01 17.47 5.12
CA LYS A 45 -9.03 16.52 4.64
C LYS A 45 -9.44 16.80 3.20
N ALA A 46 -9.68 18.05 2.82
CA ALA A 46 -10.02 18.42 1.45
C ALA A 46 -8.88 18.07 0.47
N VAL A 47 -7.62 18.29 0.87
CA VAL A 47 -6.45 17.90 0.07
C VAL A 47 -6.36 16.39 -0.10
N ALA A 48 -6.59 15.61 0.96
CA ALA A 48 -6.57 14.15 0.91
C ALA A 48 -7.62 13.60 -0.08
N GLU A 49 -8.83 14.15 -0.05
CA GLU A 49 -9.88 13.77 -1.00
C GLU A 49 -9.54 14.15 -2.45
N SER A 50 -9.01 15.36 -2.66
CA SER A 50 -8.59 15.83 -3.99
C SER A 50 -7.47 14.96 -4.58
N LEU A 51 -6.51 14.56 -3.74
CA LEU A 51 -5.41 13.68 -4.12
C LEU A 51 -5.93 12.32 -4.57
N ALA A 52 -6.87 11.73 -3.83
CA ALA A 52 -7.47 10.45 -4.19
C ALA A 52 -8.25 10.53 -5.50
N ARG A 53 -8.97 11.62 -5.75
CA ARG A 53 -9.69 11.85 -7.02
C ARG A 53 -8.74 12.01 -8.21
N SER A 54 -7.59 12.64 -7.99
CA SER A 54 -6.62 12.94 -9.05
C SER A 54 -5.68 11.79 -9.38
N ASN A 55 -5.61 10.75 -8.54
CA ASN A 55 -4.68 9.64 -8.70
C ASN A 55 -5.43 8.29 -8.63
N PRO A 56 -5.92 7.78 -9.78
CA PRO A 56 -6.61 6.49 -9.85
C PRO A 56 -5.63 5.38 -9.48
N GLY A 57 -5.79 4.79 -8.28
CA GLY A 57 -4.90 3.77 -7.73
C GLY A 57 -4.34 4.10 -6.35
N MET A 58 -4.45 5.35 -5.89
CA MET A 58 -4.08 5.76 -4.54
C MET A 58 -5.32 5.80 -3.63
N LYS A 59 -5.29 5.10 -2.49
CA LYS A 59 -6.35 5.26 -1.48
C LYS A 59 -6.21 6.62 -0.80
N SER A 60 -7.34 7.25 -0.48
CA SER A 60 -7.36 8.53 0.22
C SER A 60 -6.58 8.45 1.54
N PRO A 61 -5.69 9.41 1.82
CA PRO A 61 -5.06 9.52 3.13
C PRO A 61 -6.12 9.66 4.24
N LEU A 62 -5.85 9.01 5.37
CA LEU A 62 -6.71 9.03 6.55
C LEU A 62 -6.21 10.13 7.49
N ILE A 63 -6.98 11.21 7.60
CA ILE A 63 -6.63 12.40 8.38
C ILE A 63 -7.40 12.36 9.70
N GLU A 64 -6.69 12.55 10.82
CA GLU A 64 -7.27 12.62 12.17
C GLU A 64 -6.86 13.90 12.89
N SER A 65 -7.82 14.52 13.56
CA SER A 65 -7.61 15.70 14.39
C SER A 65 -7.29 15.29 15.82
N THR A 66 -6.02 15.36 16.20
CA THR A 66 -5.51 14.96 17.52
C THR A 66 -4.88 16.13 18.28
N GLY A 67 -4.87 17.33 17.69
CA GLY A 67 -4.12 18.50 18.17
C GLY A 67 -2.61 18.35 17.92
N THR A 68 -1.85 19.45 17.88
CA THR A 68 -0.41 19.40 17.57
C THR A 68 0.36 18.50 18.54
N GLY A 69 0.14 18.67 19.85
CA GLY A 69 0.82 17.86 20.87
C GLY A 69 0.42 16.38 20.83
N GLY A 70 -0.88 16.09 20.68
CA GLY A 70 -1.37 14.71 20.54
C GLY A 70 -0.94 14.06 19.23
N GLY A 71 -0.90 14.83 18.14
CA GLY A 71 -0.41 14.38 16.84
C GLY A 71 1.08 14.08 16.85
N MET A 72 1.89 14.95 17.46
CA MET A 72 3.33 14.71 17.58
C MET A 72 3.62 13.47 18.44
N LYS A 73 2.85 13.23 19.50
CA LYS A 73 2.95 11.99 20.31
C LYS A 73 2.56 10.72 19.55
N LEU A 74 1.65 10.81 18.60
CA LEU A 74 1.22 9.67 17.77
C LEU A 74 2.15 9.44 16.57
N PHE A 75 2.96 10.45 16.21
CA PHE A 75 3.87 10.43 15.08
C PHE A 75 5.31 10.05 15.47
N CYS A 76 5.83 10.63 16.56
CA CYS A 76 7.18 10.41 17.10
C CYS A 76 7.16 9.44 18.28
#